data_AF-A0AAD8N092-F1
#
_entry.id   AF-A0AAD8N092-F1
#
_cell.length_a   1.000
_cell.length_b   1.000
_cell.length_c   1.000
_cell.angle_alpha   90.00
_cell.angle_beta   90.00
_cell.angle_gamma   90.00
#
_symmetry.space_group_name_H-M   'P 1'
#
loop_
_entity.id
_entity.type
_entity.pdbx_description
1 polymer ?
#
loop_
_entity_poly.entity_id
_entity_poly.type
_entity_poly.pdbx_seq_one_letter_code
_entity_poly.pdbx_strand_id
1 'polypeptide(L)'
;MDVTVVLYPQNYTKAVVMKKKLPVSQIDRALRNLFTVRMRLGLFNGRSITVLSAVQSYVKNTVYNQGCNAVKCTSASISEAVNIAKKADYVILLMGLDQNEEREDFDRVDLVLPGLQQSLITSVAKATKKPVILVLLCGGPVDVSLAKYNPKIRGILWVGYPGEAGGTALAEIIFGDHNPGKCNTILC
;
A
#
# COMPACT_ATOMS: atom_id res chain seq x y z
N MET A 1 4.72 0.40 7.53
CA MET A 1 3.60 -0.10 6.72
C MET A 1 2.51 0.90 6.75
N ASP A 2 1.67 0.89 5.72
CA ASP A 2 0.80 2.02 5.43
C ASP A 2 -0.60 1.49 5.05
N VAL A 3 -1.63 2.00 5.70
CA VAL A 3 -3.03 1.81 5.32
C VAL A 3 -3.43 3.02 4.49
N THR A 4 -3.36 2.89 3.16
CA THR A 4 -3.79 3.97 2.26
C THR A 4 -5.26 3.77 1.93
N VAL A 5 -6.12 4.63 2.45
CA VAL A 5 -7.56 4.51 2.28
C VAL A 5 -8.05 5.53 1.25
N VAL A 6 -8.72 5.06 0.21
CA VAL A 6 -9.19 5.92 -0.89
C VAL A 6 -10.70 6.12 -0.76
N LEU A 7 -11.11 7.37 -0.53
CA LEU A 7 -12.52 7.76 -0.47
C LEU A 7 -12.96 8.17 -1.88
N TYR A 8 -13.60 7.26 -2.61
CA TYR A 8 -14.08 7.48 -3.99
C TYR A 8 -15.62 7.61 -4.02
N PRO A 9 -16.19 8.82 -4.00
CA PRO A 9 -17.63 8.96 -4.25
C PRO A 9 -17.95 8.48 -5.67
N GLN A 10 -18.85 7.50 -5.79
CA GLN A 10 -19.14 6.67 -6.99
C GLN A 10 -19.59 7.39 -8.28
N ASN A 11 -19.58 8.73 -8.36
CA ASN A 11 -20.37 9.45 -9.38
C ASN A 11 -19.62 10.16 -10.50
N TYR A 12 -18.37 9.81 -10.82
CA TYR A 12 -17.61 10.62 -11.79
C TYR A 12 -16.83 9.87 -12.87
N THR A 13 -17.57 9.32 -13.84
CA THR A 13 -17.18 9.31 -15.26
C THR A 13 -17.09 10.74 -15.86
N LYS A 14 -17.44 11.79 -15.10
CA LYS A 14 -17.48 13.20 -15.56
C LYS A 14 -16.33 14.10 -15.05
N ALA A 15 -15.51 13.66 -14.08
CA ALA A 15 -14.49 14.54 -13.47
C ALA A 15 -13.16 14.62 -14.24
N VAL A 16 -12.96 13.80 -15.27
CA VAL A 16 -11.81 13.87 -16.18
C VAL A 16 -11.77 15.19 -16.98
N VAL A 17 -12.90 15.91 -17.05
CA VAL A 17 -13.05 17.12 -17.88
C VAL A 17 -12.64 18.42 -17.18
N MET A 18 -12.55 18.48 -15.85
CA MET A 18 -12.31 19.75 -15.12
C MET A 18 -10.89 19.84 -14.57
N LYS A 19 -9.97 20.19 -15.46
CA LYS A 19 -8.54 20.46 -15.20
C LYS A 19 -8.31 21.63 -14.21
N LYS A 20 -7.14 21.57 -13.56
CA LYS A 20 -6.27 22.64 -12.97
C LYS A 20 -6.40 23.04 -11.48
N LYS A 21 -5.27 22.78 -10.78
CA LYS A 21 -4.62 23.46 -9.65
C LYS A 21 -5.21 23.34 -8.23
N LEU A 22 -4.35 22.98 -7.26
CA LEU A 22 -4.41 23.38 -5.84
C LEU A 22 -3.00 23.30 -5.19
N PRO A 23 -2.74 24.03 -4.08
CA PRO A 23 -1.48 24.72 -3.77
C PRO A 23 -0.49 23.95 -2.87
N VAL A 24 0.75 24.45 -2.90
CA VAL A 24 2.00 23.94 -2.28
C VAL A 24 1.97 23.89 -0.73
N SER A 25 0.94 24.43 -0.08
CA SER A 25 0.88 24.58 1.38
C SER A 25 0.46 23.32 2.16
N GLN A 26 0.16 22.20 1.50
CA GLN A 26 -0.09 20.90 2.16
C GLN A 26 1.11 19.93 2.10
N ILE A 27 2.28 20.39 1.65
CA ILE A 27 3.43 19.53 1.38
C ILE A 27 4.24 19.16 2.65
N ASP A 28 4.07 19.86 3.78
CA ASP A 28 5.13 19.81 4.83
C ASP A 28 4.81 19.08 6.14
N ARG A 29 4.21 17.88 6.03
CA ARG A 29 4.34 16.88 7.11
C ARG A 29 4.59 15.45 6.62
N ALA A 30 4.53 15.24 5.30
CA ALA A 30 4.84 13.99 4.61
C ALA A 30 6.35 13.80 4.34
N LEU A 31 7.19 14.79 4.69
CA LEU A 31 8.63 14.79 4.42
C LEU A 31 9.46 13.84 5.30
N ARG A 32 8.85 13.02 6.17
CA ARG A 32 9.59 12.17 7.12
C ARG A 32 9.04 10.75 7.34
N ASN A 33 8.49 10.11 6.32
CA ASN A 33 8.36 8.64 6.37
C ASN A 33 9.61 7.98 5.76
N LEU A 34 10.69 7.97 6.55
CA LEU A 34 11.92 7.21 6.27
C LEU A 34 11.60 5.74 5.92
N PHE A 35 10.53 5.21 6.51
CA PHE A 35 9.99 3.88 6.27
C PHE A 35 9.56 3.63 4.82
N THR A 36 8.84 4.57 4.21
CA THR A 36 8.33 4.36 2.85
C THR A 36 9.45 4.54 1.81
N VAL A 37 10.54 5.24 2.13
CA VAL A 37 11.71 5.36 1.24
C VAL A 37 12.54 4.07 1.24
N ARG A 38 12.77 3.46 2.41
CA ARG A 38 13.52 2.19 2.53
C ARG A 38 12.83 1.02 1.83
N MET A 39 11.50 0.90 1.90
CA MET A 39 10.75 -0.12 1.14
C MET A 39 10.66 0.17 -0.37
N ARG A 40 11.08 1.33 -0.88
CA ARG A 40 10.99 1.61 -2.33
C ARG A 40 12.22 1.24 -3.11
N LEU A 41 13.40 1.30 -2.50
CA LEU A 41 14.66 1.26 -3.22
C LEU A 41 15.51 0.03 -2.94
N GLY A 42 15.11 -0.82 -1.99
CA GLY A 42 16.02 -1.82 -1.44
C GLY A 42 17.28 -1.15 -0.90
N LEU A 43 18.45 -1.58 -1.37
CA LEU A 43 19.77 -1.05 -1.00
C LEU A 43 20.19 0.26 -1.70
N PHE A 44 19.39 0.79 -2.63
CA PHE A 44 19.76 1.98 -3.41
C PHE A 44 19.25 3.29 -2.77
N ASN A 45 20.00 4.38 -2.93
CA ASN A 45 19.68 5.70 -2.37
C ASN A 45 19.28 6.68 -3.48
N GLY A 46 18.04 7.16 -3.46
CA GLY A 46 17.53 8.06 -4.49
C GLY A 46 16.15 8.65 -4.19
N ARG A 47 15.68 9.57 -5.03
CA ARG A 47 14.44 10.33 -4.77
C ARG A 47 13.24 9.59 -5.38
N SER A 48 12.44 8.97 -4.53
CA SER A 48 11.33 8.12 -4.96
C SER A 48 9.96 8.80 -4.86
N ILE A 49 9.05 8.44 -5.78
CA ILE A 49 7.64 8.82 -5.76
C ILE A 49 6.89 7.91 -4.79
N THR A 50 6.07 8.50 -3.92
CA THR A 50 5.29 7.76 -2.93
C THR A 50 4.02 7.16 -3.55
N VAL A 51 3.61 5.97 -3.09
CA VAL A 51 2.32 5.40 -3.47
C VAL A 51 1.18 6.36 -3.11
N LEU A 52 1.25 7.00 -1.94
CA LEU A 52 0.27 8.00 -1.52
C LEU A 52 0.20 9.17 -2.50
N SER A 53 1.34 9.75 -2.87
CA SER A 53 1.43 10.89 -3.79
C SER A 53 0.98 10.51 -5.19
N ALA A 54 1.27 9.29 -5.64
CA ALA A 54 0.80 8.78 -6.91
C ALA A 54 -0.72 8.54 -6.88
N VAL A 55 -1.26 7.91 -5.85
CA VAL A 55 -2.73 7.75 -5.72
C VAL A 55 -3.42 9.11 -5.60
N GLN A 56 -2.81 10.08 -4.93
CA GLN A 56 -3.30 11.46 -4.84
C GLN A 56 -3.34 12.19 -6.18
N SER A 57 -2.51 11.81 -7.16
CA SER A 57 -2.61 12.38 -8.51
C SER A 57 -3.84 11.89 -9.26
N TYR A 58 -4.34 10.69 -8.94
CA TYR A 58 -5.58 10.15 -9.50
C TYR A 58 -6.82 10.57 -8.71
N VAL A 59 -6.74 10.54 -7.37
CA VAL A 59 -7.87 10.79 -6.47
C VAL A 59 -7.48 11.87 -5.46
N LYS A 60 -8.12 13.05 -5.56
CA LYS A 60 -7.85 14.16 -4.61
C LYS A 60 -8.34 13.88 -3.19
N ASN A 61 -9.34 13.01 -3.03
CA ASN A 61 -9.95 12.67 -1.75
C ASN A 61 -9.39 11.34 -1.20
N THR A 62 -8.17 11.39 -0.67
CA THR A 62 -7.49 10.22 -0.09
C THR A 62 -7.23 10.44 1.38
N VAL A 63 -7.45 9.42 2.21
CA VAL A 63 -7.10 9.45 3.62
C VAL A 63 -5.99 8.44 3.87
N TYR A 64 -4.88 8.94 4.37
CA TYR A 64 -3.75 8.11 4.75
C TYR A 64 -3.81 7.82 6.25
N ASN A 65 -3.59 6.56 6.62
CA ASN A 65 -3.31 6.16 7.98
C ASN A 65 -2.10 5.24 7.98
N GLN A 66 -1.15 5.47 8.89
CA GLN A 66 0.05 4.64 8.95
C GLN A 66 -0.31 3.20 9.38
N GLY A 67 -1.27 3.00 10.26
CA GLY A 67 -1.64 1.67 10.75
C GLY A 67 -0.59 1.11 11.71
N CYS A 68 0.58 0.71 11.21
CA CYS A 68 1.69 0.19 12.03
C CYS A 68 2.80 1.23 12.23
N ASN A 69 3.42 1.26 13.42
CA ASN A 69 4.55 2.14 13.70
C ASN A 69 5.79 1.90 12.81
N ALA A 70 6.05 0.64 12.44
CA ALA A 70 7.17 0.21 11.60
C ALA A 70 6.81 -1.06 10.80
N VAL A 71 7.72 -1.58 9.97
CA VAL A 71 7.54 -2.86 9.25
C VAL A 71 7.41 -4.04 10.21
N LYS A 72 8.27 -4.10 11.24
CA LYS A 72 8.13 -5.05 12.35
C LYS A 72 6.79 -4.97 13.09
N CYS A 73 6.04 -3.88 12.90
CA CYS A 73 4.68 -3.63 13.43
C CYS A 73 4.51 -4.08 14.89
N THR A 74 5.33 -3.53 15.79
CA THR A 74 5.25 -3.83 17.24
C THR A 74 4.03 -3.17 17.88
N SER A 75 3.57 -2.05 17.33
CA SER A 75 2.32 -1.40 17.72
C SER A 75 1.51 -1.00 16.47
N ALA A 76 0.19 -1.18 16.56
CA ALA A 76 -0.73 -0.91 15.47
C ALA A 76 -1.96 -0.12 15.93
N SER A 77 -2.25 0.99 15.24
CA SER A 77 -3.45 1.82 15.38
C SER A 77 -4.64 1.19 14.65
N ILE A 78 -4.98 -0.06 15.00
CA ILE A 78 -6.01 -0.86 14.32
C ILE A 78 -7.38 -0.17 14.39
N SER A 79 -7.74 0.41 15.55
CA SER A 79 -9.03 1.06 15.75
C SER A 79 -9.23 2.25 14.81
N GLU A 80 -8.20 3.07 14.62
CA GLU A 80 -8.22 4.22 13.73
C GLU A 80 -8.30 3.78 12.26
N ALA A 81 -7.46 2.84 11.85
CA ALA A 81 -7.46 2.27 10.51
C ALA A 81 -8.83 1.65 10.15
N VAL A 82 -9.44 0.94 11.09
CA VAL A 82 -10.80 0.38 10.95
C VAL A 82 -11.86 1.47 10.78
N ASN A 83 -11.80 2.53 11.58
CA ASN A 83 -12.77 3.62 11.50
C ASN A 83 -12.68 4.38 10.17
N ILE A 84 -11.47 4.56 9.64
CA ILE A 84 -11.24 5.17 8.32
C ILE A 84 -11.73 4.21 7.22
N ALA A 85 -11.37 2.93 7.29
CA ALA A 85 -11.77 1.92 6.32
C ALA A 85 -13.30 1.74 6.21
N LYS A 86 -14.05 1.91 7.31
CA LYS A 86 -15.52 1.86 7.30
C LYS A 86 -16.17 2.96 6.46
N LYS A 87 -15.53 4.14 6.36
CA LYS A 87 -16.03 5.29 5.62
C LYS A 87 -15.59 5.28 4.15
N ALA A 88 -14.65 4.40 3.80
CA ALA A 88 -14.02 4.34 2.50
C ALA A 88 -14.83 3.60 1.46
N ASP A 89 -14.61 3.96 0.20
CA ASP A 89 -15.15 3.25 -0.95
C ASP A 89 -14.18 2.18 -1.46
N TYR A 90 -12.87 2.42 -1.32
CA TYR A 90 -11.79 1.49 -1.62
C TYR A 90 -10.72 1.56 -0.55
N VAL A 91 -10.14 0.41 -0.20
CA VAL A 91 -9.09 0.32 0.81
C VAL A 91 -7.86 -0.33 0.17
N ILE A 92 -6.72 0.35 0.22
CA ILE A 92 -5.43 -0.14 -0.27
C ILE A 92 -4.52 -0.36 0.94
N LEU A 93 -4.18 -1.62 1.21
CA LEU A 93 -3.28 -1.99 2.31
C LEU A 93 -1.88 -2.21 1.75
N LEU A 94 -0.90 -1.43 2.19
CA LEU A 94 0.51 -1.58 1.82
C LEU A 94 1.23 -2.31 2.96
N MET A 95 1.47 -3.60 2.75
CA MET A 95 2.09 -4.53 3.69
C MET A 95 3.33 -5.18 3.06
N GLY A 96 4.14 -5.90 3.83
CA GLY A 96 5.34 -6.55 3.28
C GLY A 96 6.54 -6.61 4.23
N LEU A 97 7.73 -6.33 3.71
CA LEU A 97 9.00 -6.46 4.42
C LEU A 97 9.90 -5.26 4.11
N ASP A 98 10.97 -5.11 4.88
CA ASP A 98 12.06 -4.19 4.58
C ASP A 98 13.42 -4.83 4.87
N GLN A 99 14.48 -4.05 4.67
CA GLN A 99 15.87 -4.47 4.89
C GLN A 99 16.22 -4.80 6.36
N ASN A 100 15.30 -4.57 7.32
CA ASN A 100 15.48 -5.03 8.69
C ASN A 100 14.92 -6.46 8.90
N GLU A 101 14.11 -6.94 7.96
CA GLU A 101 13.52 -8.28 7.97
C GLU A 101 14.21 -9.19 6.94
N GLU A 102 14.65 -8.66 5.80
CA GLU A 102 15.36 -9.43 4.77
C GLU A 102 16.52 -8.63 4.16
N ARG A 103 17.75 -9.10 4.38
CA ARG A 103 18.97 -8.55 3.78
C ARG A 103 20.06 -9.63 3.73
N GLU A 104 21.17 -9.31 3.05
CA GLU A 104 22.37 -10.14 3.08
C GLU A 104 22.85 -10.36 4.53
N ASP A 105 23.28 -11.59 4.83
CA ASP A 105 23.67 -12.07 6.16
C ASP A 105 22.57 -11.96 7.24
N PHE A 106 21.30 -11.84 6.83
CA PHE A 106 20.16 -11.79 7.74
C PHE A 106 18.96 -12.55 7.16
N ASP A 107 18.98 -13.86 7.37
CA ASP A 107 17.90 -14.74 6.96
C ASP A 107 16.68 -14.61 7.87
N ARG A 108 15.50 -14.72 7.25
CA ARG A 108 14.23 -14.82 7.98
C ARG A 108 14.07 -16.21 8.59
N VAL A 109 13.47 -16.23 9.78
CA VAL A 109 13.12 -17.48 10.48
C VAL A 109 11.76 -18.04 10.07
N ASP A 110 10.90 -17.21 9.47
CA ASP A 110 9.60 -17.60 8.93
C ASP A 110 9.19 -16.74 7.73
N LEU A 111 8.12 -17.14 7.05
CA LEU A 111 7.57 -16.44 5.88
C LEU A 111 6.34 -15.60 6.23
N VAL A 112 6.02 -15.44 7.51
CA VAL A 112 4.82 -14.75 7.97
C VAL A 112 5.05 -13.23 7.87
N LEU A 113 3.98 -12.45 7.68
CA LEU A 113 4.10 -11.00 7.78
C LEU A 113 4.47 -10.58 9.22
N PRO A 114 5.48 -9.73 9.42
CA PRO A 114 6.00 -9.46 10.76
C PRO A 114 5.03 -8.69 11.65
N GLY A 115 5.02 -9.05 12.94
CA GLY A 115 4.25 -8.37 13.98
C GLY A 115 2.74 -8.37 13.74
N LEU A 116 2.10 -7.23 14.00
CA LEU A 116 0.63 -7.10 14.01
C LEU A 116 0.00 -6.81 12.64
N GLN A 117 0.75 -6.98 11.55
CA GLN A 117 0.22 -6.69 10.21
C GLN A 117 -0.94 -7.60 9.82
N GLN A 118 -0.83 -8.90 10.11
CA GLN A 118 -1.90 -9.84 9.80
C GLN A 118 -3.18 -9.50 10.56
N SER A 119 -3.03 -9.08 11.82
CA SER A 119 -4.14 -8.58 12.64
C SER A 119 -4.74 -7.32 12.02
N LEU A 120 -3.93 -6.36 11.58
CA LEU A 120 -4.38 -5.14 10.93
C LEU A 120 -5.15 -5.44 9.63
N ILE A 121 -4.61 -6.31 8.76
CA ILE A 121 -5.29 -6.75 7.53
C ILE A 121 -6.64 -7.39 7.86
N THR A 122 -6.66 -8.32 8.81
CA THR A 122 -7.87 -9.06 9.20
C THR A 122 -8.92 -8.13 9.80
N SER A 123 -8.53 -7.22 10.70
CA SER A 123 -9.43 -6.27 11.32
C SER A 123 -10.03 -5.29 10.31
N VAL A 124 -9.21 -4.76 9.40
CA VAL A 124 -9.69 -3.86 8.34
C VAL A 124 -10.62 -4.59 7.38
N ALA A 125 -10.23 -5.77 6.90
CA ALA A 125 -11.03 -6.59 5.99
C ALA A 125 -12.38 -6.98 6.59
N LYS A 126 -12.42 -7.32 7.89
CA LYS A 126 -13.65 -7.66 8.60
C LYS A 126 -14.57 -6.44 8.78
N ALA A 127 -14.01 -5.27 9.02
CA ALA A 127 -14.78 -4.07 9.32
C ALA A 127 -15.32 -3.36 8.07
N THR A 128 -14.64 -3.46 6.94
CA THR A 128 -15.06 -2.77 5.72
C THR A 128 -16.22 -3.48 5.02
N LYS A 129 -17.16 -2.66 4.51
CA LYS A 129 -18.21 -3.14 3.61
C LYS A 129 -17.71 -3.26 2.17
N LYS A 130 -16.56 -2.65 1.86
CA LYS A 130 -16.01 -2.49 0.51
C LYS A 130 -14.86 -3.46 0.24
N PRO A 131 -14.49 -3.68 -1.04
CA PRO A 131 -13.36 -4.51 -1.38
C PRO A 131 -12.03 -3.90 -0.86
N VAL A 132 -11.14 -4.78 -0.41
CA VAL A 132 -9.77 -4.45 -0.02
C VAL A 132 -8.82 -4.92 -1.11
N ILE A 133 -7.86 -4.06 -1.47
CA ILE A 133 -6.71 -4.39 -2.30
C ILE A 133 -5.50 -4.49 -1.37
N LEU A 134 -4.88 -5.66 -1.33
CA LEU A 134 -3.64 -5.89 -0.58
C LEU A 134 -2.46 -5.74 -1.53
N VAL A 135 -1.51 -4.88 -1.19
CA VAL A 135 -0.26 -4.70 -1.92
C VAL A 135 0.88 -5.15 -1.03
N LEU A 136 1.73 -6.02 -1.58
CA LEU A 136 2.86 -6.65 -0.92
C LEU A 136 4.17 -6.08 -1.47
N LEU A 137 4.88 -5.37 -0.60
CA LEU A 137 6.19 -4.78 -0.82
C LEU A 137 7.24 -5.66 -0.12
N CYS A 138 7.72 -6.69 -0.81
CA CYS A 138 8.73 -7.61 -0.27
C CYS A 138 9.56 -8.20 -1.41
N GLY A 139 10.85 -8.41 -1.19
CA GLY A 139 11.74 -9.09 -2.13
C GLY A 139 11.56 -10.61 -2.08
N GLY A 140 11.56 -11.19 -0.88
CA GLY A 140 11.33 -12.61 -0.67
C GLY A 140 9.85 -13.01 -0.57
N PRO A 141 9.56 -14.32 -0.59
CA PRO A 141 8.19 -14.83 -0.46
C PRO A 141 7.61 -14.55 0.92
N VAL A 142 6.30 -14.36 0.98
CA VAL A 142 5.53 -14.14 2.21
C VAL A 142 4.27 -15.01 2.16
N ASP A 143 3.87 -15.57 3.30
CA ASP A 143 2.63 -16.30 3.45
C ASP A 143 1.42 -15.35 3.40
N VAL A 144 0.64 -15.52 2.33
CA VAL A 144 -0.57 -14.74 2.02
C VAL A 144 -1.85 -15.54 2.26
N SER A 145 -1.77 -16.70 2.91
CA SER A 145 -2.93 -17.59 3.12
C SER A 145 -4.08 -16.85 3.81
N LEU A 146 -3.79 -15.97 4.77
CA LEU A 146 -4.78 -15.14 5.45
C LEU A 146 -5.59 -14.24 4.51
N ALA A 147 -4.99 -13.84 3.39
CA ALA A 147 -5.57 -12.92 2.43
C ALA A 147 -6.24 -13.67 1.28
N LYS A 148 -5.61 -14.76 0.82
CA LYS A 148 -6.08 -15.60 -0.28
C LYS A 148 -7.48 -16.19 -0.03
N TYR A 149 -7.75 -16.61 1.21
CA TYR A 149 -9.05 -17.22 1.57
C TYR A 149 -10.07 -16.23 2.10
N ASN A 150 -9.74 -14.93 2.16
CA ASN A 150 -10.64 -13.93 2.69
C ASN A 150 -11.46 -13.28 1.56
N PRO A 151 -12.80 -13.46 1.52
CA PRO A 151 -13.64 -12.96 0.42
C PRO A 151 -13.71 -11.42 0.34
N LYS A 152 -13.23 -10.72 1.38
CA LYS A 152 -13.16 -9.25 1.40
C LYS A 152 -11.96 -8.70 0.66
N ILE A 153 -10.90 -9.50 0.52
CA ILE A 153 -9.70 -9.13 -0.22
C ILE A 153 -9.93 -9.55 -1.68
N ARG A 154 -10.11 -8.55 -2.54
CA ARG A 154 -10.48 -8.76 -3.96
C ARG A 154 -9.29 -8.72 -4.91
N GLY A 155 -8.15 -8.22 -4.43
CA GLY A 155 -6.90 -8.20 -5.19
C GLY A 155 -5.71 -8.29 -4.25
N ILE A 156 -4.71 -9.05 -4.67
CA ILE A 156 -3.40 -9.13 -4.03
C ILE A 156 -2.38 -8.79 -5.11
N LEU A 157 -1.61 -7.74 -4.91
CA LEU A 157 -0.55 -7.30 -5.82
C LEU A 157 0.79 -7.50 -5.14
N TRP A 158 1.68 -8.29 -5.74
CA TRP A 158 3.07 -8.34 -5.33
C TRP A 158 3.89 -7.45 -6.25
N VAL A 159 4.64 -6.52 -5.66
CA VAL A 159 5.35 -5.48 -6.42
C VAL A 159 6.85 -5.42 -6.12
N GLY A 160 7.37 -6.41 -5.39
CA GLY A 160 8.78 -6.45 -5.03
C GLY A 160 9.21 -5.20 -4.25
N TYR A 161 10.42 -4.73 -4.56
CA TYR A 161 10.90 -3.39 -4.24
C TYR A 161 10.81 -2.52 -5.50
N PRO A 162 9.77 -1.67 -5.64
CA PRO A 162 9.32 -1.19 -6.95
C PRO A 162 10.15 0.00 -7.52
N GLY A 163 11.29 0.32 -6.93
CA GLY A 163 12.19 1.38 -7.36
C GLY A 163 11.66 2.80 -7.16
N GLU A 164 12.35 3.79 -7.73
CA GLU A 164 12.04 5.21 -7.56
C GLU A 164 10.68 5.60 -8.14
N ALA A 165 10.32 5.06 -9.29
CA ALA A 165 9.04 5.30 -9.97
C ALA A 165 7.93 4.33 -9.52
N GLY A 166 8.21 3.47 -8.54
CA GLY A 166 7.32 2.39 -8.11
C GLY A 166 5.95 2.86 -7.62
N GLY A 167 5.90 4.03 -6.99
CA GLY A 167 4.63 4.63 -6.58
C GLY A 167 3.71 4.92 -7.77
N THR A 168 4.26 5.47 -8.86
CA THR A 168 3.52 5.77 -10.10
C THR A 168 3.09 4.49 -10.79
N ALA A 169 4.00 3.54 -10.98
CA ALA A 169 3.71 2.28 -11.64
C ALA A 169 2.59 1.50 -10.93
N LEU A 170 2.61 1.48 -9.59
CA LEU A 170 1.55 0.85 -8.81
C LEU A 170 0.20 1.57 -8.97
N ALA A 171 0.19 2.91 -8.98
CA ALA A 171 -1.05 3.65 -9.20
C ALA A 171 -1.63 3.37 -10.60
N GLU A 172 -0.80 3.37 -11.65
CA GLU A 172 -1.21 3.04 -13.02
C GLU A 172 -1.85 1.64 -13.11
N ILE A 173 -1.32 0.66 -12.39
CA ILE A 173 -1.90 -0.70 -12.32
C ILE A 173 -3.24 -0.70 -11.58
N ILE A 174 -3.32 -0.04 -10.43
CA ILE A 174 -4.55 -0.01 -9.60
C ILE A 174 -5.69 0.70 -10.33
N PHE A 175 -5.40 1.76 -11.07
CA PHE A 175 -6.40 2.53 -11.82
C PHE A 175 -6.64 2.00 -13.24
N GLY A 176 -5.87 1.01 -13.69
CA GLY A 176 -6.08 0.31 -14.95
C GLY A 176 -5.47 1.00 -16.18
N ASP A 177 -4.58 1.98 -15.98
CA ASP A 177 -3.80 2.60 -17.07
C ASP A 177 -2.79 1.60 -17.65
N HIS A 178 -2.33 0.65 -16.83
CA HIS A 178 -1.45 -0.41 -17.25
C HIS A 178 -1.97 -1.79 -16.79
N ASN A 179 -2.03 -2.75 -17.72
CA ASN A 179 -2.34 -4.13 -17.37
C ASN A 179 -1.06 -4.78 -16.77
N PRO A 180 -1.13 -5.38 -15.57
CA PRO A 180 0.03 -6.04 -14.97
C PRO A 180 0.57 -7.24 -15.78
N GLY A 181 -0.19 -7.74 -16.77
CA GLY A 181 0.18 -8.91 -17.55
C GLY A 181 1.05 -8.66 -18.79
N LYS A 182 2.37 -8.64 -18.63
CA LYS A 182 3.34 -9.18 -19.60
C LYS A 182 4.54 -9.81 -18.85
N CYS A 183 4.57 -11.16 -18.76
CA CYS A 183 5.76 -12.06 -18.74
C CYS A 183 6.16 -12.86 -17.45
N ASN A 184 6.05 -14.20 -17.59
CA ASN A 184 6.96 -15.36 -17.34
C ASN A 184 7.91 -15.55 -16.13
N THR A 185 7.86 -14.83 -15.02
CA THR A 185 8.67 -15.27 -13.85
C THR A 185 7.91 -15.17 -12.53
N ILE A 186 7.50 -16.34 -12.03
CA ILE A 186 7.06 -16.64 -10.66
C ILE A 186 5.97 -15.67 -10.14
N LEU A 187 4.72 -16.04 -10.44
CA LEU A 187 3.42 -15.49 -9.95
C LEU A 187 2.94 -14.19 -10.61
N CYS A 188 1.99 -14.35 -11.54
CA CYS A 188 1.01 -13.32 -11.92
C CYS A 188 -0.11 -13.23 -10.88
#